data_AF-A0A0U5GGD0-F1
#
_entry.id   AF-A0A0U5GGD0-F1
#
_cell.length_a   1.000
_cell.length_b   1.000
_cell.length_c   1.000
_cell.angle_alpha   90.00
_cell.angle_beta   90.00
_cell.angle_gamma   90.00
#
_symmetry.space_group_name_H-M   'P 1'
#
loop_
_entity.id
_entity.type
_entity.pdbx_description
1 polymer ?
#
loop_
_entity_poly.entity_id
_entity_poly.type
_entity_poly.pdbx_seq_one_letter_code
_entity_poly.pdbx_strand_id
1 'polypeptide(L)'
;MADNSSPDYKSLFLQAEEKRRQQEERRQLAEDEGRLEKGGREQAESQRNQIEERTRRTTFLEFPRHCHNLLSRPLKVATLSRSTTRTIPLPKGKHCLTRLRPWTDCVRQQQAIYDR
;
A
#
# COMPACT_ATOMS: atom_id res chain seq x y z
N MET A 1 -15.40 -50.66 58.71
CA MET A 1 -16.05 -49.35 58.89
C MET A 1 -15.92 -48.62 57.56
N ALA A 2 -16.97 -48.60 56.75
CA ALA A 2 -16.96 -47.88 55.48
C ALA A 2 -17.34 -46.43 55.80
N ASP A 3 -16.36 -45.53 55.76
CA ASP A 3 -16.61 -44.11 55.93
C ASP A 3 -17.43 -43.62 54.72
N ASN A 4 -18.73 -43.53 54.93
CA ASN A 4 -19.67 -42.81 54.08
C ASN A 4 -19.44 -41.31 54.24
N SER A 5 -18.26 -40.84 53.84
CA SER A 5 -18.01 -39.42 53.63
C SER A 5 -18.73 -39.04 52.33
N SER A 6 -19.99 -38.64 52.46
CA SER A 6 -20.76 -38.10 51.34
C SER A 6 -19.96 -36.93 50.75
N PRO A 7 -19.58 -36.98 49.46
CA PRO A 7 -18.81 -35.90 48.87
C PRO A 7 -19.60 -34.60 48.99
N ASP A 8 -18.94 -33.52 49.43
CA ASP A 8 -19.52 -32.19 49.42
C ASP A 8 -19.72 -31.76 47.96
N TYR A 9 -20.89 -32.07 47.43
CA TYR A 9 -21.25 -31.88 46.03
C TYR A 9 -21.14 -30.39 45.62
N LYS A 10 -21.28 -29.48 46.59
CA LYS A 10 -21.18 -28.04 46.37
C LYS A 10 -19.74 -27.61 46.08
N SER A 11 -18.75 -28.13 46.81
CA SER A 11 -17.34 -27.85 46.52
C SER A 11 -16.87 -28.49 45.21
N LEU A 12 -17.34 -29.71 44.90
CA LEU A 12 -17.04 -30.36 43.61
C LEU A 12 -17.60 -29.57 42.42
N PHE A 13 -18.82 -29.04 42.54
CA PHE A 13 -19.42 -28.21 41.49
C PHE A 13 -18.66 -26.90 41.27
N LEU A 14 -18.29 -26.20 42.36
CA LEU A 14 -17.50 -24.97 42.29
C LEU A 14 -16.12 -25.22 41.66
N GLN A 15 -15.46 -26.32 42.03
CA GLN A 15 -14.17 -26.70 41.44
C GLN A 15 -14.28 -27.02 39.93
N ALA A 16 -15.39 -27.65 39.50
CA ALA A 16 -15.64 -27.94 38.10
C ALA A 16 -15.90 -26.67 37.28
N GLU A 17 -16.67 -25.72 37.81
CA GLU A 17 -16.90 -24.40 37.21
C GLU A 17 -15.60 -23.60 37.07
N GLU A 18 -14.77 -23.56 38.10
CA GLU A 18 -13.50 -22.82 38.06
C GLU A 18 -12.52 -23.43 37.06
N LYS A 19 -12.44 -24.76 36.98
CA LYS A 19 -11.65 -25.45 35.95
C LYS A 19 -12.16 -25.15 34.54
N ARG A 20 -13.48 -25.08 34.35
CA ARG A 20 -14.08 -24.68 33.06
C ARG A 20 -13.69 -23.26 32.69
N ARG A 21 -13.80 -22.31 33.62
CA ARG A 21 -13.42 -20.91 33.38
C ARG A 21 -11.93 -20.78 33.03
N GLN A 22 -11.05 -21.44 33.79
CA GLN A 22 -9.61 -21.46 33.48
C GLN A 22 -9.32 -22.09 32.11
N GLN A 23 -10.04 -23.15 31.73
CA GLN A 23 -9.86 -23.76 30.42
C GLN A 23 -10.33 -22.84 29.29
N GLU A 24 -11.42 -22.11 29.49
CA GLU A 24 -11.93 -21.13 28.53
C GLU A 24 -10.99 -19.93 28.38
N GLU A 25 -10.51 -19.37 29.49
CA GLU A 25 -9.50 -18.29 29.49
C GLU A 25 -8.22 -18.72 28.76
N ARG A 26 -7.74 -19.95 28.99
CA ARG A 26 -6.58 -20.50 28.28
C ARG A 26 -6.83 -20.68 26.78
N ARG A 27 -8.05 -21.05 26.38
CA ARG A 27 -8.41 -21.14 24.96
C ARG A 27 -8.45 -19.77 24.31
N GLN A 28 -9.06 -18.79 24.97
CA GLN A 28 -9.10 -17.41 24.47
C GLN A 28 -7.69 -16.84 24.30
N LEU A 29 -6.82 -17.03 25.30
CA LEU A 29 -5.43 -16.57 25.21
C LEU A 29 -4.69 -17.23 24.02
N ALA A 30 -4.85 -18.54 23.83
CA ALA A 30 -4.23 -19.24 22.71
C ALA A 30 -4.80 -18.80 21.35
N GLU A 31 -6.09 -18.50 21.28
CA GLU A 31 -6.73 -17.95 20.07
C GLU A 31 -6.23 -16.54 19.76
N ASP A 32 -6.09 -15.67 20.76
CA ASP A 32 -5.57 -14.32 20.60
C ASP A 32 -4.09 -14.31 20.20
N GLU A 33 -3.27 -15.14 20.84
CA GLU A 33 -1.87 -15.35 20.41
C GLU A 33 -1.80 -15.84 18.97
N GLY A 34 -2.64 -16.82 18.60
CA GLY A 34 -2.72 -17.32 17.22
C GLY A 34 -3.15 -16.25 16.22
N ARG A 35 -4.08 -15.36 16.59
CA ARG A 35 -4.49 -14.23 15.75
C ARG A 35 -3.37 -13.21 15.56
N LEU A 36 -2.65 -12.88 16.64
CA LEU A 36 -1.53 -11.95 16.60
C LEU A 36 -0.39 -12.50 15.73
N GLU A 37 -0.04 -13.77 15.89
CA GLU A 37 0.99 -14.42 15.07
C GLU A 37 0.59 -14.45 13.59
N LYS A 38 -0.66 -14.82 13.30
CA LYS A 38 -1.17 -14.85 11.92
C LYS A 38 -1.16 -13.46 11.29
N GLY A 39 -1.62 -12.44 12.02
CA GLY A 39 -1.57 -11.04 11.56
C GLY A 39 -0.15 -10.56 11.30
N GLY A 40 0.80 -10.92 12.18
CA GLY A 40 2.21 -10.61 11.99
C GLY A 40 2.80 -11.27 10.73
N ARG A 41 2.45 -12.53 10.48
CA ARG A 41 2.87 -13.27 9.29
C ARG A 41 2.30 -12.66 8.01
N GLU A 42 1.00 -12.35 7.98
CA GLU A 42 0.34 -11.71 6.84
C GLU A 42 0.95 -10.34 6.54
N GLN A 43 1.27 -9.55 7.58
CA GLN A 43 1.92 -8.26 7.41
C GLN A 43 3.34 -8.39 6.86
N ALA A 44 4.14 -9.34 7.39
CA ALA A 44 5.49 -9.59 6.91
C ALA A 44 5.50 -10.08 5.45
N GLU A 45 4.58 -10.96 5.08
CA GLU A 45 4.41 -11.45 3.72
C GLU A 45 3.98 -10.33 2.77
N SER A 46 3.01 -9.51 3.17
CA SER A 46 2.58 -8.34 2.38
C SER A 46 3.72 -7.35 2.13
N GLN A 47 4.57 -7.10 3.14
CA GLN A 47 5.75 -6.24 2.97
C GLN A 47 6.77 -6.84 2.00
N ARG A 48 7.04 -8.15 2.11
CA ARG A 48 7.94 -8.85 1.19
C ARG A 48 7.44 -8.77 -0.25
N ASN A 49 6.16 -9.07 -0.47
CA ASN A 49 5.54 -9.02 -1.79
C ASN A 49 5.59 -7.60 -2.39
N GLN A 50 5.35 -6.56 -1.58
CA GLN A 50 5.48 -5.18 -2.04
C GLN A 50 6.90 -4.80 -2.44
N ILE A 51 7.92 -5.26 -1.68
CA ILE A 51 9.32 -5.01 -2.01
C ILE A 51 9.69 -5.73 -3.31
N GLU A 52 9.29 -6.99 -3.45
CA GLU A 52 9.52 -7.79 -4.64
C GLU A 52 8.86 -7.16 -5.88
N GLU A 53 7.59 -6.74 -5.77
CA GLU A 53 6.88 -6.09 -6.88
C GLU A 53 7.57 -4.79 -7.31
N ARG A 54 8.06 -3.99 -6.35
CA ARG A 54 8.78 -2.73 -6.64
C ARG A 54 10.17 -2.93 -7.24
N THR A 55 10.83 -4.04 -6.91
CA THR A 55 12.20 -4.34 -7.38
C THR A 55 12.22 -5.21 -8.62
N ARG A 56 11.11 -5.86 -8.94
CA ARG A 56 10.94 -6.63 -10.17
C ARG A 56 11.14 -5.73 -11.39
N ARG A 57 11.82 -6.29 -12.41
CA ARG A 57 11.99 -5.63 -13.71
C ARG A 57 10.65 -5.56 -14.44
N THR A 58 10.33 -4.38 -14.95
CA THR A 58 9.17 -4.17 -15.82
C THR A 58 9.48 -4.64 -17.24
N THR A 59 8.49 -5.22 -17.89
CA THR A 59 8.53 -5.51 -19.32
C THR A 59 8.24 -4.25 -20.13
N PHE A 60 8.60 -4.29 -21.41
CA PHE A 60 8.34 -3.18 -22.33
C PHE A 60 6.83 -2.84 -22.44
N LEU A 61 5.93 -3.82 -22.32
CA LEU A 61 4.48 -3.59 -22.39
C LEU A 61 3.88 -3.08 -21.08
N GLU A 62 4.44 -3.50 -19.94
CA GLU A 62 4.03 -3.00 -18.62
C GLU A 62 4.36 -1.51 -18.46
N PHE A 63 5.51 -1.07 -18.97
CA PHE A 63 5.95 0.33 -18.88
C PHE A 63 4.95 1.37 -19.41
N PRO A 64 4.51 1.35 -20.68
CA PRO A 64 3.55 2.31 -21.22
C PRO A 64 2.21 2.22 -20.49
N ARG A 65 1.77 1.02 -20.08
CA ARG A 65 0.55 0.85 -19.28
C ARG A 65 0.64 1.57 -17.93
N HIS A 66 1.77 1.45 -17.23
CA HIS A 66 2.01 2.19 -15.99
C HIS A 66 2.05 3.70 -16.24
N CYS A 67 2.69 4.16 -17.31
CA CYS A 67 2.68 5.57 -17.70
C CYS A 67 1.26 6.09 -17.91
N HIS A 68 0.42 5.39 -18.68
CA HIS A 68 -0.97 5.78 -18.90
C HIS A 68 -1.77 5.83 -17.59
N ASN A 69 -1.58 4.86 -16.69
CA ASN A 69 -2.26 4.84 -15.38
C ASN A 69 -1.82 6.02 -14.50
N LEU A 70 -0.55 6.43 -14.54
CA LEU A 70 -0.05 7.53 -13.72
C LEU A 70 -0.41 8.89 -14.31
N LEU A 71 -0.27 9.06 -15.62
CA LEU A 71 -0.51 10.32 -16.33
C LEU A 71 -2.01 10.64 -16.50
N SER A 72 -2.88 9.63 -16.47
CA SER A 72 -4.34 9.83 -16.47
C SER A 72 -4.89 10.31 -15.13
N ARG A 73 -4.10 10.26 -14.05
CA ARG A 73 -4.53 10.77 -12.75
C ARG A 73 -4.55 12.30 -12.79
N PRO A 74 -5.63 12.95 -12.32
CA PRO A 74 -5.71 14.39 -12.31
C PRO A 74 -4.58 14.98 -11.46
N LEU A 75 -3.82 15.89 -12.06
CA LEU A 75 -2.77 16.62 -11.36
C LEU A 75 -3.41 17.58 -10.37
N LYS A 76 -3.01 17.49 -9.10
CA LYS A 76 -3.37 18.49 -8.09
C LYS A 76 -2.33 19.59 -8.11
N VAL A 77 -2.75 20.82 -8.38
CA VAL A 77 -1.90 22.00 -8.23
C VAL A 77 -1.51 22.10 -6.76
N ALA A 78 -0.21 22.07 -6.47
CA ALA A 78 0.29 22.24 -5.12
C ALA A 78 0.01 23.67 -4.64
N THR A 79 -0.14 23.85 -3.32
CA THR A 79 -0.38 25.17 -2.72
C THR A 79 0.76 26.13 -3.04
N LEU A 80 0.43 27.42 -3.19
CA LEU A 80 1.38 28.50 -3.50
C LEU A 80 2.56 28.56 -2.51
N SER A 81 2.38 28.08 -1.27
CA SER A 81 3.42 27.97 -0.25
C SER A 81 4.58 27.04 -0.61
N ARG A 82 4.37 26.09 -1.53
CA ARG A 82 5.42 25.21 -2.07
C ARG A 82 6.01 25.73 -3.39
N SER A 83 5.48 26.85 -3.90
CA SER A 83 6.07 27.52 -5.03
C SER A 83 7.41 28.11 -4.61
N THR A 84 8.43 27.97 -5.44
CA THR A 84 9.62 28.80 -5.30
C THR A 84 9.20 30.22 -5.61
N THR A 85 8.87 31.01 -4.58
CA THR A 85 8.61 32.44 -4.64
C THR A 85 9.90 33.18 -4.97
N ARG A 86 10.46 32.92 -6.14
CA ARG A 86 11.41 33.80 -6.77
C ARG A 86 10.65 34.52 -7.85
N THR A 87 10.64 35.84 -7.76
CA THR A 87 10.27 36.72 -8.86
C THR A 87 10.99 36.22 -10.09
N ILE A 88 10.25 35.73 -11.09
CA ILE A 88 10.83 35.29 -12.36
C ILE A 88 11.52 36.52 -12.94
N PRO A 89 12.87 36.58 -12.96
CA PRO A 89 13.54 37.74 -13.48
C PRO A 89 13.16 37.87 -14.95
N LEU A 90 13.00 39.11 -15.42
CA LEU A 90 12.73 39.37 -16.82
C LEU A 90 13.79 38.60 -17.64
N PRO A 91 13.38 37.78 -18.63
CA PRO A 91 14.31 36.94 -19.37
C PRO A 91 15.26 37.80 -20.20
N LYS A 92 16.35 38.28 -19.58
CA LYS A 92 17.41 39.03 -20.25
C LYS A 92 18.12 38.09 -21.22
N GLY A 93 18.18 38.48 -22.49
CA GLY A 93 18.93 37.76 -23.54
C GLY A 93 18.28 36.48 -24.06
N LYS A 94 17.02 36.15 -23.69
CA LYS A 94 16.31 35.01 -24.30
C LYS A 94 15.53 35.50 -25.52
N HIS A 95 15.63 34.78 -26.63
CA HIS A 95 14.80 35.03 -27.80
C HIS A 95 13.36 34.62 -27.52
N CYS A 96 12.54 35.58 -27.09
CA CYS A 96 11.10 35.40 -26.96
C CYS A 96 10.45 35.54 -28.34
N LEU A 97 10.05 34.42 -28.94
CA LEU A 97 9.30 34.43 -30.20
C LEU A 97 7.99 35.21 -30.03
N THR A 98 7.86 36.32 -30.73
CA THR A 98 6.67 37.19 -30.66
C THR A 98 5.49 36.61 -31.44
N ARG A 99 5.77 35.71 -32.39
CA ARG A 99 4.76 35.05 -33.24
C ARG A 99 5.18 33.61 -33.49
N LEU A 100 4.28 32.67 -33.20
CA LEU A 100 4.40 31.29 -33.66
C LEU A 100 3.88 31.24 -35.11
N ARG A 101 4.63 30.59 -36.00
CA ARG A 101 4.21 30.36 -37.38
C ARG A 101 3.80 28.89 -37.56
N PRO A 102 2.80 28.62 -38.42
CA PRO A 102 2.46 27.24 -38.79
C PRO A 102 3.68 26.52 -39.35
N TRP A 103 3.93 25.30 -38.89
CA TRP A 103 4.98 24.43 -39.43
C TRP A 103 4.41 23.66 -40.62
N THR A 104 4.45 24.30 -41.79
CA THR A 104 3.81 23.80 -43.02
C THR A 104 4.36 22.46 -43.48
N ASP A 105 5.65 22.21 -43.27
CA ASP A 105 6.32 20.98 -43.70
C ASP A 105 6.33 19.87 -42.64
N CYS A 106 5.68 20.07 -41.49
CA CYS A 106 5.70 19.14 -40.37
C CYS A 106 5.27 17.73 -40.79
N VAL A 107 4.16 17.63 -41.53
CA VAL A 107 3.61 16.33 -41.99
C VAL A 107 4.62 15.60 -42.88
N ARG A 108 5.22 16.30 -43.84
CA ARG A 108 6.22 15.71 -44.75
C ARG A 108 7.46 15.24 -44.00
N GLN A 109 7.96 16.05 -43.07
CA GLN A 109 9.15 15.70 -42.27
C GLN A 109 8.87 14.55 -41.30
N GLN A 110 7.69 14.51 -40.70
CA GLN A 110 7.25 13.44 -39.82
C GLN A 110 7.10 12.12 -40.59
N GLN A 111 6.55 12.15 -41.80
CA GLN A 111 6.41 10.98 -42.66
C GLN A 111 7.77 10.35 -43.00
N ALA A 112 8.78 11.17 -43.36
CA ALA A 112 10.13 10.70 -43.65
C ALA A 112 10.82 10.00 -42.45
N ILE A 113 10.41 10.29 -41.21
CA ILE A 113 10.92 9.62 -40.01
C ILE A 113 10.25 8.26 -39.80
N TYR A 114 8.94 8.15 -40.08
CA TYR A 114 8.18 6.92 -39.88
C TYR A 114 8.28 5.93 -41.05
N ASP A 115 8.62 6.40 -42.25
CA ASP A 115 8.86 5.55 -43.43
C ASP A 115 10.24 4.87 -43.42
N ARG A 116 11.04 5.09 -42.37
CA ARG A 116 12.35 4.46 -42.16
C ARG A 116 12.23 3.21 -41.30
#